data_AF-A0A1Q9RVC4-F1
#
_entry.id   AF-A0A1Q9RVC4-F1
#
_cell.length_a   1.000
_cell.length_b   1.000
_cell.length_c   1.000
_cell.angle_alpha   90.00
_cell.angle_beta   90.00
_cell.angle_gamma   90.00
#
_symmetry.space_group_name_H-M   'P 1'
#
loop_
_entity.id
_entity.type
_entity.pdbx_description
1 polymer ?
#
loop_
_entity_poly.entity_id
_entity_poly.type
_entity_poly.pdbx_seq_one_letter_code
_entity_poly.pdbx_strand_id
1 'polypeptide(L)'
;MPDTPELAQVADARRSLAAHALFPRSYWAVYGLALVAFAGMPIWMSYLPSDDWAYLSWVIAAVGVGSAVYSVVRRRSSGVYLPRRISAYPTARRIWLVGIAVAVGGFAGIHQLVEHAHRDVALYLLAPVAVAVFLSQVATRSAMRADIEAGRVTP
;
A
#
# COMPACT_ATOMS: atom_id res chain seq x y z
N MET A 1 -22.41 -39.47 -10.21
CA MET A 1 -21.51 -38.32 -10.01
C MET A 1 -22.20 -37.29 -9.11
N PRO A 2 -22.04 -37.37 -7.78
CA PRO A 2 -22.67 -36.43 -6.85
C PRO A 2 -21.69 -35.60 -5.99
N ASP A 3 -20.43 -35.40 -6.42
CA ASP A 3 -19.39 -34.69 -5.64
C ASP A 3 -19.19 -33.20 -6.02
N THR A 4 -20.03 -32.65 -6.89
CA THR A 4 -19.94 -31.25 -7.37
C THR A 4 -20.53 -30.15 -6.46
N PRO A 5 -21.47 -30.38 -5.53
CA PRO A 5 -22.07 -29.27 -4.77
C PRO A 5 -21.11 -28.68 -3.73
N GLU A 6 -20.26 -29.50 -3.11
CA GLU A 6 -19.26 -29.01 -2.13
C GLU A 6 -18.18 -28.15 -2.80
N LEU A 7 -17.70 -28.54 -3.98
CA LEU A 7 -16.72 -27.75 -4.75
C LEU A 7 -17.30 -26.41 -5.22
N ALA A 8 -18.58 -26.38 -5.60
CA ALA A 8 -19.27 -25.14 -5.96
C ALA A 8 -19.45 -24.21 -4.74
N GLN A 9 -19.83 -24.76 -3.58
CA GLN A 9 -19.95 -23.99 -2.34
C GLN A 9 -18.60 -23.41 -1.89
N VAL A 10 -17.51 -24.17 -2.02
CA VAL A 10 -16.15 -23.69 -1.70
C VAL A 10 -15.73 -22.58 -2.67
N ALA A 11 -16.06 -22.70 -3.96
CA ALA A 11 -15.78 -21.66 -4.95
C ALA A 11 -16.55 -20.36 -4.67
N ASP A 12 -17.83 -20.45 -4.30
CA ASP A 12 -18.65 -19.28 -3.96
C ASP A 12 -18.24 -18.65 -2.61
N ALA A 13 -17.85 -19.46 -1.62
CA ALA A 13 -17.25 -18.97 -0.38
C ALA A 13 -15.94 -18.19 -0.66
N ARG A 14 -15.08 -18.68 -1.57
CA ARG A 14 -13.86 -17.97 -1.98
C ARG A 14 -14.15 -16.66 -2.71
N ARG A 15 -15.16 -16.62 -3.59
CA ARG A 15 -15.59 -15.38 -4.27
C ARG A 15 -16.16 -14.35 -3.29
N SER A 16 -16.96 -14.80 -2.32
CA SER A 16 -17.48 -13.96 -1.24
C SER A 16 -16.35 -13.35 -0.40
N LEU A 17 -15.35 -14.16 -0.03
CA LEU A 17 -14.17 -13.71 0.70
C LEU A 17 -13.30 -12.74 -0.13
N ALA A 18 -13.15 -13.01 -1.43
CA ALA A 18 -12.44 -12.15 -2.37
C ALA A 18 -13.10 -10.77 -2.54
N ALA A 19 -14.44 -10.70 -2.49
CA ALA A 19 -15.17 -9.44 -2.52
C ALA A 19 -14.88 -8.55 -1.30
N HIS A 20 -14.69 -9.15 -0.12
CA HIS A 20 -14.34 -8.44 1.11
C HIS A 20 -12.87 -7.98 1.17
N ALA A 21 -12.01 -8.48 0.27
CA ALA A 21 -10.61 -8.06 0.19
C ALA A 21 -10.43 -6.68 -0.48
N LEU A 22 -11.41 -6.21 -1.26
CA LEU A 22 -11.36 -4.93 -1.95
C LEU A 22 -11.52 -3.76 -0.97
N PHE A 23 -10.67 -2.74 -1.14
CA PHE A 23 -10.79 -1.49 -0.40
C PHE A 23 -11.73 -0.52 -1.13
N PRO A 24 -12.49 0.30 -0.39
CA PRO A 24 -13.30 1.37 -0.98
C PRO A 24 -12.40 2.37 -1.73
N ARG A 25 -12.94 3.01 -2.78
CA ARG A 25 -12.20 3.99 -3.59
C ARG A 25 -11.62 5.14 -2.75
N SER A 26 -12.30 5.52 -1.68
CA SER A 26 -11.84 6.52 -0.72
C SER A 26 -10.52 6.15 -0.04
N TYR A 27 -10.31 4.86 0.28
CA TYR A 27 -9.04 4.40 0.84
C TYR A 27 -7.88 4.63 -0.13
N TRP A 28 -8.08 4.34 -1.41
CA TRP A 28 -7.05 4.53 -2.43
C TRP A 28 -6.73 6.01 -2.64
N ALA A 29 -7.73 6.89 -2.62
CA ALA A 29 -7.52 8.33 -2.68
C ALA A 29 -6.69 8.83 -1.48
N VAL A 30 -7.05 8.42 -0.26
CA VAL A 30 -6.30 8.77 0.97
C VAL A 30 -4.89 8.19 0.95
N TYR A 31 -4.73 6.95 0.47
CA TYR A 31 -3.43 6.31 0.35
C TYR A 31 -2.52 7.04 -0.64
N GLY A 32 -3.04 7.42 -1.81
CA GLY A 32 -2.28 8.22 -2.78
C GLY A 32 -1.83 9.57 -2.22
N LEU A 33 -2.72 10.28 -1.53
CA LEU A 33 -2.39 11.53 -0.83
C LEU A 33 -1.29 11.34 0.21
N ALA A 34 -1.41 10.33 1.08
CA ALA A 34 -0.41 10.01 2.08
C ALA A 34 0.95 9.68 1.44
N LEU A 35 0.93 8.97 0.31
CA LEU A 35 2.14 8.56 -0.40
C LEU A 35 2.90 9.76 -1.00
N VAL A 36 2.18 10.69 -1.64
CA VAL A 36 2.77 11.94 -2.15
C VAL A 36 3.31 12.78 -1.00
N ALA A 37 2.57 12.87 0.12
CA ALA A 37 3.02 13.61 1.30
C ALA A 37 4.32 13.04 1.88
N PHE A 38 4.42 11.71 2.03
CA PHE A 38 5.63 11.05 2.55
C PHE A 38 6.80 11.07 1.58
N ALA A 39 6.56 10.76 0.30
CA ALA A 39 7.64 10.73 -0.70
C ALA A 39 8.17 12.15 -0.99
N GLY A 40 7.33 13.17 -0.90
CA GLY A 40 7.72 14.57 -1.06
C GLY A 40 8.37 15.18 0.19
N MET A 41 8.41 14.45 1.31
CA MET A 41 8.93 14.96 2.58
C MET A 41 10.33 15.60 2.48
N PRO A 42 11.32 15.02 1.77
CA PRO A 42 12.63 15.67 1.60
C PRO A 42 12.54 17.01 0.86
N ILE A 43 11.63 17.10 -0.11
CA ILE A 43 11.39 18.33 -0.88
C ILE A 43 10.75 19.37 0.02
N TRP A 44 9.70 19.01 0.76
CA TRP A 44 9.02 19.91 1.69
C TRP A 44 9.97 20.44 2.77
N MET A 45 10.81 19.55 3.34
CA MET A 45 11.86 19.93 4.31
C MET A 45 12.83 20.95 3.75
N SER A 46 13.16 20.87 2.45
CA SER A 46 14.11 21.80 1.82
C SER A 46 13.59 23.25 1.72
N TYR A 47 12.28 23.47 1.91
CA TYR A 47 11.63 24.78 1.92
C TYR A 47 11.35 25.30 3.34
N LEU A 48 11.45 24.46 4.37
CA LEU A 48 11.20 24.85 5.76
C LEU A 48 12.48 25.41 6.42
N PRO A 49 12.40 26.56 7.12
CA PRO A 49 13.46 27.00 8.01
C PRO A 49 13.69 25.95 9.12
N SER A 50 14.94 25.81 9.57
CA SER A 50 15.38 24.77 10.53
C SER A 50 14.59 24.72 11.86
N ASP A 51 13.85 25.77 12.20
CA ASP A 51 13.12 25.90 13.46
C ASP A 51 11.71 25.27 13.44
N ASP A 52 11.16 24.91 12.26
CA ASP A 52 9.78 24.40 12.11
C ASP A 52 9.65 22.87 12.14
N TRP A 53 10.69 22.16 12.60
CA TRP A 53 10.74 20.69 12.68
C TRP A 53 9.59 20.07 13.51
N ALA A 54 9.05 20.82 14.47
CA ALA A 54 7.94 20.40 15.32
C ALA A 54 6.66 20.09 14.53
N TYR A 55 6.28 20.94 13.57
CA TYR A 55 5.07 20.73 12.77
C TYR A 55 5.16 19.49 11.89
N LEU A 56 6.35 19.21 11.36
CA LEU A 56 6.59 18.03 10.53
C LEU A 56 6.47 16.73 11.33
N SER A 57 6.99 16.71 12.57
CA SER A 57 6.83 15.58 13.48
C SER A 57 5.35 15.28 13.79
N TRP A 58 4.53 16.32 13.90
CA TRP A 58 3.08 16.20 14.08
C TRP A 58 2.37 15.66 12.85
N VAL A 59 2.80 16.03 11.63
CA VAL A 59 2.24 15.47 10.40
C VAL A 59 2.57 13.98 10.28
N ILE A 60 3.82 13.59 10.55
CA ILE A 60 4.22 12.17 10.55
C ILE A 60 3.43 11.39 11.60
N ALA A 61 3.30 11.95 12.81
CA ALA A 61 2.53 11.36 13.90
C ALA A 61 1.04 11.21 13.53
N ALA A 62 0.43 12.24 12.94
CA ALA A 62 -0.97 12.20 12.50
C ALA A 62 -1.21 11.11 11.45
N VAL A 63 -0.29 10.95 10.49
CA VAL A 63 -0.41 9.89 9.48
C VAL A 63 -0.15 8.51 10.08
N GLY A 64 0.82 8.37 10.97
CA GLY A 64 1.08 7.12 11.70
C GLY A 64 -0.13 6.68 12.54
N VAL A 65 -0.71 7.62 13.31
CA VAL A 65 -1.91 7.41 14.11
C VAL A 65 -3.12 7.10 13.23
N GLY A 66 -3.32 7.85 12.13
CA GLY A 66 -4.40 7.60 11.18
C GLY A 66 -4.33 6.21 10.55
N SER A 67 -3.13 5.77 10.17
CA SER A 67 -2.88 4.43 9.63
C SER A 67 -3.14 3.33 10.68
N ALA A 68 -2.69 3.54 11.92
CA ALA A 68 -2.93 2.61 13.02
C ALA A 68 -4.43 2.49 13.35
N VAL A 69 -5.13 3.63 13.47
CA VAL A 69 -6.58 3.68 13.73
C VAL A 69 -7.35 3.00 12.60
N TYR A 70 -7.02 3.29 11.34
CA TYR A 70 -7.65 2.64 10.19
C TYR A 70 -7.46 1.12 10.19
N SER A 71 -6.26 0.65 10.55
CA SER A 71 -5.97 -0.79 10.67
C SER A 71 -6.84 -1.47 11.74
N VAL A 72 -7.10 -0.79 12.86
CA VAL A 72 -7.90 -1.31 13.99
C VAL A 72 -9.39 -1.27 13.68
N VAL A 73 -9.89 -0.17 13.12
CA VAL A 73 -11.31 -0.01 12.74
C VAL A 73 -11.70 -1.03 11.68
N ARG A 74 -10.85 -1.24 10.66
CA ARG A 74 -11.13 -2.25 9.62
C ARG A 74 -11.20 -3.66 10.20
N ARG A 75 -10.32 -3.99 11.14
CA ARG A 75 -10.26 -5.31 11.80
C ARG A 75 -11.55 -5.63 12.58
N ARG A 76 -12.19 -4.60 13.16
CA ARG A 76 -13.50 -4.76 13.81
C ARG A 76 -14.65 -4.88 12.79
N SER A 77 -14.55 -4.20 11.65
CA SER A 77 -15.63 -4.17 10.65
C SER A 77 -15.71 -5.43 9.77
N SER A 78 -14.61 -6.11 9.49
CA SER A 78 -14.60 -7.12 8.42
C SER A 78 -15.00 -8.53 8.85
N GLY A 79 -14.96 -8.87 10.15
CA GLY A 79 -15.38 -10.19 10.70
C GLY A 79 -14.63 -11.44 10.19
N VAL A 80 -13.87 -11.31 9.10
CA VAL A 80 -13.20 -12.37 8.36
C VAL A 80 -11.70 -12.27 8.59
N TYR A 81 -11.10 -13.35 9.11
CA TYR A 81 -9.67 -13.49 9.33
C TYR A 81 -8.98 -14.04 8.07
N LEU A 82 -8.55 -13.16 7.17
CA LEU A 82 -7.63 -13.55 6.10
C LEU A 82 -6.19 -13.71 6.65
N PRO A 83 -5.39 -14.66 6.12
CA PRO A 83 -3.99 -14.83 6.50
C PRO A 83 -3.22 -13.51 6.44
N ARG A 84 -2.65 -13.13 7.59
CA ARG A 84 -2.03 -11.80 7.83
C ARG A 84 -0.70 -11.61 7.09
N ARG A 85 -0.06 -12.70 6.66
CA ARG A 85 1.30 -12.68 6.10
C ARG A 85 1.24 -12.63 4.58
N ILE A 86 1.96 -11.68 3.98
CA ILE A 86 2.09 -11.59 2.52
C ILE A 86 2.80 -12.81 1.92
N SER A 87 3.56 -13.55 2.74
CA SER A 87 4.19 -14.82 2.37
C SER A 87 3.20 -15.92 2.04
N ALA A 88 1.95 -15.82 2.51
CA ALA A 88 0.87 -16.75 2.17
C ALA A 88 0.38 -16.60 0.72
N TYR A 89 0.79 -15.53 0.02
CA TYR A 89 0.34 -15.18 -1.33
C TYR A 89 1.55 -15.15 -2.27
N PRO A 90 1.86 -16.24 -3.00
CA PRO A 90 3.10 -16.36 -3.75
C PRO A 90 3.21 -15.32 -4.88
N THR A 91 2.11 -15.00 -5.56
CA THR A 91 2.11 -14.01 -6.66
C THR A 91 2.20 -12.59 -6.10
N ALA A 92 1.39 -12.30 -5.08
CA ALA A 92 1.37 -10.98 -4.46
C ALA A 92 2.71 -10.63 -3.78
N ARG A 93 3.41 -11.62 -3.22
CA ARG A 93 4.73 -11.41 -2.60
C ARG A 93 5.76 -10.86 -3.59
N ARG A 94 5.79 -11.37 -4.82
CA ARG A 94 6.76 -10.90 -5.84
C ARG A 94 6.49 -9.44 -6.21
N ILE A 95 5.23 -9.11 -6.48
CA ILE A 95 4.81 -7.73 -6.82
C ILE A 95 5.08 -6.78 -5.65
N TRP A 96 4.82 -7.23 -4.41
CA TRP A 96 5.08 -6.45 -3.22
C TRP A 96 6.57 -6.14 -3.02
N LEU A 97 7.45 -7.12 -3.24
CA LEU A 97 8.90 -6.89 -3.17
C LEU A 97 9.38 -5.88 -4.22
N VAL A 98 8.87 -5.98 -5.45
CA VAL A 98 9.16 -4.99 -6.51
C VAL A 98 8.65 -3.61 -6.08
N GLY A 99 7.44 -3.52 -5.54
CA GLY A 99 6.88 -2.27 -5.01
C GLY A 99 7.72 -1.65 -3.90
N ILE A 100 8.25 -2.46 -2.98
CA ILE A 100 9.19 -1.99 -1.95
C ILE A 100 10.49 -1.46 -2.58
N ALA A 101 11.08 -2.20 -3.52
CA ALA A 101 12.31 -1.78 -4.16
C ALA A 101 12.13 -0.43 -4.87
N VAL A 102 11.01 -0.23 -5.57
CA VAL A 102 10.65 1.04 -6.20
C VAL A 102 10.44 2.15 -5.16
N ALA A 103 9.75 1.85 -4.05
CA ALA A 103 9.49 2.85 -3.01
C ALA A 103 10.79 3.30 -2.31
N VAL A 104 11.64 2.35 -1.91
CA VAL A 104 12.93 2.63 -1.26
C VAL A 104 13.87 3.33 -2.22
N GLY A 105 14.00 2.82 -3.46
CA GLY A 105 14.86 3.41 -4.49
C GLY A 105 14.39 4.81 -4.89
N GLY A 106 13.08 5.01 -5.06
CA GLY A 106 12.50 6.32 -5.37
C GLY A 106 12.69 7.33 -4.23
N PHE A 107 12.47 6.91 -2.98
CA PHE A 107 12.71 7.77 -1.82
C PHE A 107 14.19 8.16 -1.67
N ALA A 108 15.10 7.19 -1.78
CA ALA A 108 16.54 7.45 -1.73
C ALA A 108 17.00 8.35 -2.88
N GLY A 109 16.47 8.14 -4.09
CA GLY A 109 16.77 8.98 -5.26
C GLY A 109 16.29 10.42 -5.08
N ILE A 110 15.07 10.62 -4.57
CA ILE A 110 14.54 11.95 -4.25
C ILE A 110 15.39 12.63 -3.16
N HIS A 111 15.77 11.90 -2.10
CA HIS A 111 16.63 12.43 -1.05
C HIS A 111 17.98 12.90 -1.60
N GLN A 112 18.63 12.08 -2.42
CA GLN A 112 19.91 12.41 -3.05
C GLN A 112 19.79 13.62 -3.98
N LEU A 113 18.72 13.73 -4.77
CA LEU A 113 18.47 14.89 -5.65
C LEU A 113 18.29 16.19 -4.84
N VAL A 114 17.59 16.13 -3.71
CA VAL A 114 17.40 17.29 -2.84
C VAL A 114 18.71 17.71 -2.19
N GLU A 115 19.54 16.76 -1.74
CA GLU A 115 20.85 17.00 -1.13
C GLU A 115 21.82 17.68 -2.11
N HIS A 116 21.78 17.31 -3.40
CA HIS A 116 22.59 17.89 -4.47
C HIS A 116 21.96 19.13 -5.11
N ALA A 117 21.00 19.79 -4.44
CA ALA A 117 20.32 21.00 -4.90
C ALA A 117 19.51 20.88 -6.21
N HIS A 118 19.21 19.67 -6.68
CA HIS A 118 18.37 19.41 -7.86
C HIS A 118 16.88 19.26 -7.50
N ARG A 119 16.33 20.26 -6.81
CA ARG A 119 14.95 20.23 -6.26
C ARG A 119 13.87 20.11 -7.33
N ASP A 120 14.05 20.76 -8.47
CA ASP A 120 13.07 20.72 -9.56
C ASP A 120 12.96 19.32 -10.16
N VAL A 121 14.11 18.65 -10.33
CA VAL A 121 14.16 17.26 -10.81
C VAL A 121 13.51 16.31 -9.80
N ALA A 122 13.72 16.54 -8.49
CA ALA A 122 13.07 15.78 -7.44
C ALA A 122 11.53 15.92 -7.48
N LEU A 123 11.00 17.12 -7.75
CA LEU A 123 9.56 17.36 -7.93
C LEU A 123 9.00 16.61 -9.15
N TYR A 124 9.69 16.65 -10.29
CA TYR A 124 9.27 15.89 -11.47
C TYR A 124 9.32 14.38 -11.24
N LEU A 125 10.27 13.89 -10.42
CA LEU A 125 10.41 12.48 -10.09
C LEU A 125 9.39 11.99 -9.04
N LEU A 126 8.90 12.89 -8.19
CA LEU A 126 7.92 12.57 -7.14
C LEU A 126 6.65 11.94 -7.71
N ALA A 127 6.06 12.54 -8.75
CA ALA A 127 4.84 12.06 -9.36
C ALA A 127 4.97 10.62 -9.95
N PRO A 128 5.94 10.31 -10.83
CA PRO A 128 6.09 8.96 -11.37
C PRO A 128 6.46 7.93 -10.31
N VAL A 129 7.28 8.28 -9.30
CA VAL A 129 7.56 7.38 -8.17
C VAL A 129 6.27 7.09 -7.40
N ALA A 130 5.48 8.13 -7.10
CA ALA A 130 4.23 7.98 -6.36
C ALA A 130 3.23 7.11 -7.13
N VAL A 131 3.09 7.32 -8.44
CA VAL A 131 2.25 6.51 -9.32
C VAL A 131 2.75 5.07 -9.37
N ALA A 132 4.05 4.84 -9.51
CA ALA A 132 4.61 3.49 -9.58
C ALA A 132 4.36 2.71 -8.28
N VAL A 133 4.57 3.33 -7.12
CA VAL A 133 4.29 2.68 -5.83
C VAL A 133 2.79 2.45 -5.66
N PHE A 134 1.94 3.42 -6.04
CA PHE A 134 0.48 3.26 -6.01
C PHE A 134 0.02 2.07 -6.87
N LEU A 135 0.48 1.99 -8.12
CA LEU A 135 0.17 0.89 -9.03
C LEU A 135 0.67 -0.46 -8.48
N SER A 136 1.86 -0.49 -7.87
CA SER A 136 2.38 -1.71 -7.25
C SER A 136 1.49 -2.21 -6.11
N GLN A 137 0.89 -1.31 -5.32
CA GLN A 137 -0.03 -1.67 -4.23
C GLN A 137 -1.37 -2.16 -4.76
N VAL A 138 -1.92 -1.50 -5.79
CA VAL A 138 -3.13 -1.97 -6.49
C VAL A 138 -2.89 -3.35 -7.08
N ALA A 139 -1.77 -3.57 -7.76
CA ALA A 139 -1.39 -4.84 -8.35
C ALA A 139 -1.14 -5.94 -7.30
N THR A 140 -0.54 -5.60 -6.17
CA THR A 140 -0.35 -6.54 -5.06
C THR A 140 -1.70 -7.02 -4.52
N ARG A 141 -2.67 -6.11 -4.38
CA ARG A 141 -4.01 -6.44 -3.89
C ARG A 141 -4.84 -7.22 -4.91
N SER A 142 -4.75 -6.89 -6.20
CA SER A 142 -5.38 -7.70 -7.23
C SER A 142 -4.79 -9.11 -7.30
N ALA A 143 -3.47 -9.25 -7.14
CA ALA A 143 -2.81 -10.55 -7.06
C ALA A 143 -3.20 -11.36 -5.81
N MET A 144 -3.35 -10.71 -4.65
CA MET A 144 -3.89 -11.38 -3.45
C MET A 144 -5.28 -11.93 -3.72
N ARG A 145 -6.15 -11.15 -4.35
CA ARG A 145 -7.50 -11.59 -4.72
C ARG A 145 -7.46 -12.80 -5.65
N ALA A 146 -6.64 -12.74 -6.71
CA ALA A 146 -6.48 -13.83 -7.65
C ALA A 146 -5.92 -15.10 -6.98
N ASP A 147 -5.01 -14.96 -6.02
CA ASP A 147 -4.46 -16.09 -5.26
C ASP A 147 -5.52 -16.70 -4.30
N ILE A 148 -6.42 -15.89 -3.73
CA ILE A 148 -7.58 -16.36 -2.94
C ILE A 148 -8.57 -17.13 -3.82
N GLU A 149 -8.95 -16.56 -4.97
CA GLU A 149 -9.88 -17.18 -5.92
C GLU A 149 -9.31 -18.51 -6.46
N ALA A 150 -8.01 -18.56 -6.75
CA ALA A 150 -7.32 -19.76 -7.20
C ALA A 150 -7.03 -20.78 -6.08
N GLY A 151 -7.27 -20.44 -4.81
CA GLY A 151 -6.95 -21.31 -3.67
C GLY A 151 -5.45 -21.56 -3.46
N ARG A 152 -4.58 -20.67 -3.95
CA ARG A 152 -3.11 -20.77 -3.81
C ARG A 152 -2.58 -20.22 -2.49
N VAL A 153 -3.48 -19.93 -1.55
CA VAL A 153 -3.14 -19.35 -0.25
C VAL A 153 -2.64 -20.44 0.68
N THR A 154 -1.39 -20.34 1.10
CA THR A 154 -0.78 -21.28 2.07
C THR A 154 -0.92 -20.74 3.50
N PRO A 155 -1.37 -21.55 4.47
CA PRO A 155 -1.50 -21.14 5.88
C PRO A 155 -0.15 -20.80 6.54
#